data_AF-A0A965HGW1-F1
#
_entry.id   AF-A0A965HGW1-F1
#
_cell.length_a   1.000
_cell.length_b   1.000
_cell.length_c   1.000
_cell.angle_alpha   90.00
_cell.angle_beta   90.00
_cell.angle_gamma   90.00
#
_symmetry.space_group_name_H-M   'P 1'
#
loop_
_entity.id
_entity.type
_entity.pdbx_description
1 polymer ?
#
loop_
_entity_poly.entity_id
_entity_poly.type
_entity_poly.pdbx_seq_one_letter_code
_entity_poly.pdbx_strand_id
1 'polypeptide(L)'
;GSPSAKPAYKRVLHAVYSPGTNISYDTEVSTQITNHMMCIWLDTYMPVLQKTQKNNVGNRSTVHEKTRETVVFGVAVANIFTGKTAIFEHQSSFYLSPTTFDELERYVSVYSPSEIIILSPFDTPVVDKILQFSGVQTTTVHIVDTRNQQNERVQNCTKQKYIQHILRTFFSEETYDICAELHTNQIATQAFCYLMNFIQEHNPNLVKNMELPIFNNLSTRMLLANHTLKQLNIIENTESHASSGPFSSVSKFLNKCSTAIGRRQFYTQIVNPVFDVDWLNGEYRMIDHMLQPTVYDMVAPIRKTMHDICDVEKIMRQLMVQKVYPSSLHKLWKSIKTVQQLNVCIAEDAEIGDYLSYGHSYRPRDVSANLYIEQLTSHI
;
A
#
# COMPACT_ATOMS: atom_id res chain seq x y z
N GLY A 1 10.24 -38.67 -50.30
CA GLY A 1 9.57 -37.93 -49.21
C GLY A 1 10.62 -37.20 -48.43
N SER A 2 10.61 -35.87 -48.45
CA SER A 2 11.45 -35.05 -47.58
C SER A 2 11.01 -35.24 -46.13
N PRO A 3 11.96 -35.40 -45.18
CA PRO A 3 11.60 -35.50 -43.77
C PRO A 3 11.03 -34.14 -43.33
N SER A 4 9.78 -34.14 -42.87
CA SER A 4 9.16 -32.96 -42.28
C SER A 4 9.99 -32.53 -41.07
N ALA A 5 10.62 -31.36 -41.17
CA ALA A 5 11.32 -30.75 -40.05
C ALA A 5 10.33 -30.57 -38.89
N LYS A 6 10.62 -31.17 -37.73
CA LYS A 6 9.80 -31.00 -36.52
C LYS A 6 9.69 -29.49 -36.22
N PRO A 7 8.50 -28.98 -35.85
CA PRO A 7 8.35 -27.57 -35.53
C PRO A 7 9.28 -27.20 -34.37
N ALA A 8 10.11 -26.17 -34.58
CA ALA A 8 11.02 -25.67 -33.57
C ALA A 8 10.22 -24.96 -32.47
N TYR A 9 10.26 -25.48 -31.24
CA TYR A 9 9.61 -24.86 -30.10
C TYR A 9 10.36 -23.58 -29.68
N LYS A 10 9.67 -22.44 -29.71
CA LYS A 10 10.19 -21.17 -29.18
C LYS A 10 10.03 -21.15 -27.66
N ARG A 11 11.15 -21.12 -26.93
CA ARG A 11 11.14 -20.87 -25.48
C ARG A 11 11.11 -19.37 -25.23
N VAL A 12 10.19 -18.91 -24.38
CA VAL A 12 10.06 -17.51 -23.97
C VAL A 12 9.91 -17.47 -22.46
N LEU A 13 10.54 -16.48 -21.80
CA LEU A 13 10.30 -16.22 -20.38
C LEU A 13 8.85 -15.75 -20.21
N HIS A 14 8.05 -16.53 -19.48
CA HIS A 14 6.65 -16.21 -19.23
C HIS A 14 6.50 -15.17 -18.10
N ALA A 15 7.07 -15.46 -16.93
CA ALA A 15 7.03 -14.59 -15.76
C ALA A 15 8.11 -15.01 -14.76
N VAL A 16 8.50 -14.07 -13.89
CA VAL A 16 9.37 -14.31 -12.72
C VAL A 16 8.51 -14.27 -11.46
N TYR A 17 8.67 -15.27 -10.60
CA TYR A 17 7.94 -15.38 -9.33
C TYR A 17 8.90 -15.21 -8.15
N SER A 18 8.61 -14.21 -7.32
CA SER A 18 9.34 -13.84 -6.11
C SER A 18 8.34 -13.75 -4.95
N PRO A 19 8.80 -13.65 -3.68
CA PRO A 19 7.91 -13.49 -2.53
C PRO A 19 6.94 -12.31 -2.69
N GLY A 20 7.39 -11.19 -3.27
CA GLY A 20 6.57 -10.01 -3.51
C GLY A 20 5.63 -10.13 -4.70
N THR A 21 5.99 -10.88 -5.76
CA THR A 21 5.17 -10.98 -6.99
C THR A 21 4.24 -12.19 -7.03
N ASN A 22 4.38 -13.11 -6.08
CA ASN A 22 3.61 -14.34 -6.10
C ASN A 22 2.14 -14.10 -5.70
N ILE A 23 1.22 -14.58 -6.53
CA ILE A 23 -0.20 -14.72 -6.21
C ILE A 23 -0.52 -16.21 -6.21
N SER A 24 -0.75 -16.75 -5.01
CA SER A 24 -1.17 -18.16 -4.86
C SER A 24 -2.49 -18.39 -5.58
N TYR A 25 -2.61 -19.55 -6.21
CA TYR A 25 -3.88 -19.98 -6.78
C TYR A 25 -4.89 -20.36 -5.70
N ASP A 26 -4.37 -20.92 -4.60
CA ASP A 26 -5.17 -21.35 -3.47
C ASP A 26 -5.48 -20.17 -2.53
N THR A 27 -6.78 -19.91 -2.39
CA THR A 27 -7.33 -18.87 -1.50
C THR A 27 -7.66 -19.40 -0.10
N GLU A 28 -7.61 -20.72 0.13
CA GLU A 28 -8.04 -21.35 1.38
C GLU A 28 -6.89 -21.65 2.33
N VAL A 29 -5.71 -22.00 1.80
CA VAL A 29 -4.56 -22.43 2.64
C VAL A 29 -3.75 -21.24 3.17
N SER A 30 -3.75 -20.12 2.47
CA SER A 30 -2.93 -18.95 2.86
C SER A 30 -3.69 -18.04 3.82
N THR A 31 -3.23 -17.98 5.08
CA THR A 31 -3.68 -17.00 6.08
C THR A 31 -3.26 -15.57 5.74
N GLN A 32 -2.37 -15.39 4.75
CA GLN A 32 -1.85 -14.10 4.34
C GLN A 32 -2.88 -13.35 3.49
N ILE A 33 -3.38 -12.25 4.05
CA ILE A 33 -4.39 -11.39 3.44
C ILE A 33 -3.78 -10.27 2.58
N THR A 34 -2.50 -9.93 2.77
CA THR A 34 -1.80 -8.86 2.03
C THR A 34 -0.44 -9.34 1.52
N ASN A 35 -0.03 -8.88 0.34
CA ASN A 35 1.31 -9.11 -0.17
C ASN A 35 1.92 -7.78 -0.65
N HIS A 36 2.73 -7.14 0.21
CA HIS A 36 3.30 -5.83 -0.06
C HIS A 36 4.72 -5.96 -0.60
N MET A 37 4.99 -5.30 -1.72
CA MET A 37 6.34 -5.06 -2.21
C MET A 37 6.68 -3.59 -1.97
N MET A 38 7.88 -3.33 -1.47
CA MET A 38 8.32 -1.98 -1.11
C MET A 38 9.58 -1.59 -1.86
N CYS A 39 9.63 -0.36 -2.36
CA CYS A 39 10.79 0.25 -2.97
C CYS A 39 11.19 1.48 -2.15
N ILE A 40 12.44 1.54 -1.71
CA ILE A 40 13.02 2.62 -0.91
C ILE A 40 14.11 3.27 -1.75
N TRP A 41 13.99 4.55 -2.03
CA TRP A 41 15.00 5.33 -2.74
C TRP A 41 15.59 6.35 -1.78
N LEU A 42 16.90 6.27 -1.55
CA LEU A 42 17.68 7.19 -0.72
C LEU A 42 18.45 8.16 -1.62
N ASP A 43 18.49 9.42 -1.22
CA ASP A 43 19.35 10.44 -1.82
C ASP A 43 19.89 11.39 -0.74
N THR A 44 20.97 12.09 -1.04
CA THR A 44 21.60 13.04 -0.12
C THR A 44 21.81 14.40 -0.79
N TYR A 45 21.39 15.45 -0.11
CA TYR A 45 21.59 16.83 -0.55
C TYR A 45 22.52 17.58 0.40
N MET A 46 23.50 18.28 -0.15
CA MET A 46 24.24 19.29 0.60
C MET A 46 23.43 20.59 0.62
N PRO A 47 23.17 21.20 1.78
CA PRO A 47 22.55 22.51 1.82
C PRO A 47 23.44 23.50 1.07
N VAL A 48 22.91 24.14 0.03
CA VAL A 48 23.65 25.18 -0.70
C VAL A 48 23.84 26.36 0.25
N LEU A 49 25.11 26.66 0.57
CA LEU A 49 25.50 27.85 1.31
C LEU A 49 24.99 29.11 0.58
N GLN A 50 23.90 29.71 1.05
CA GLN A 50 23.63 31.10 0.74
C GLN A 50 24.75 31.91 1.40
N LYS A 51 25.64 32.48 0.58
CA LYS A 51 26.62 33.47 1.03
C LYS A 51 25.87 34.72 1.47
N THR A 52 25.34 34.74 2.70
CA THR A 52 24.99 36.00 3.35
C THR A 52 26.30 36.73 3.63
N GLN A 53 26.68 37.65 2.74
CA GLN A 53 27.72 38.64 3.02
C GLN A 53 27.25 39.48 4.20
N LYS A 54 27.65 39.12 5.42
CA LYS A 54 27.63 40.07 6.53
C LYS A 54 28.80 41.01 6.33
N ASN A 55 28.52 42.21 5.82
CA ASN A 55 29.43 43.34 5.96
C ASN A 55 29.55 43.65 7.45
N ASN A 56 30.64 43.22 8.09
CA ASN A 56 31.07 43.81 9.35
C ASN A 56 32.60 43.90 9.38
N VAL A 57 33.05 45.11 9.65
CA VAL A 57 34.44 45.53 9.85
C VAL A 57 34.91 44.98 11.20
N GLY A 58 36.02 44.24 11.20
CA GLY A 58 36.74 43.84 12.41
C GLY A 58 36.53 42.38 12.84
N ASN A 59 37.64 41.63 12.86
CA ASN A 59 37.83 40.26 13.36
C ASN A 59 37.17 39.11 12.59
N ARG A 60 38.02 38.48 11.75
CA ARG A 60 37.80 37.18 11.12
C ARG A 60 37.97 36.05 12.14
N SER A 61 36.85 35.54 12.62
CA SER A 61 36.73 34.13 13.01
C SER A 61 35.54 33.57 12.24
N THR A 62 35.84 32.94 11.10
CA THR A 62 34.87 32.14 10.34
C THR A 62 34.56 30.90 11.15
N VAL A 63 33.49 30.94 11.95
CA VAL A 63 32.88 29.71 12.46
C VAL A 63 32.28 29.01 11.25
N HIS A 64 32.99 28.01 10.72
CA HIS A 64 32.41 27.04 9.80
C HIS A 64 31.44 26.18 10.61
N GLU A 65 30.19 26.63 10.77
CA GLU A 65 29.11 25.70 11.03
C GLU A 65 29.10 24.72 9.85
N LYS A 66 29.53 23.47 10.09
CA LYS A 66 29.38 22.38 9.13
C LYS A 66 27.89 22.28 8.80
N THR A 67 27.47 22.90 7.70
CA THR A 67 26.14 22.70 7.12
C THR A 67 26.03 21.22 6.83
N ARG A 68 25.12 20.56 7.55
CA ARG A 68 25.04 19.11 7.61
C ARG A 68 24.32 18.59 6.38
N GLU A 69 24.80 17.46 5.85
CA GLU A 69 24.12 16.75 4.76
C GLU A 69 22.69 16.41 5.19
N THR A 70 21.75 16.57 4.26
CA THR A 70 20.35 16.18 4.44
C THR A 70 20.12 14.89 3.68
N VAL A 71 19.52 13.89 4.32
CA VAL A 71 19.07 12.67 3.66
C VAL A 71 17.60 12.83 3.33
N VAL A 72 17.24 12.43 2.11
CA VAL A 72 15.85 12.31 1.67
C VAL A 72 15.63 10.87 1.28
N PHE A 73 14.53 10.28 1.73
CA PHE A 73 14.11 8.99 1.25
C PHE A 73 12.66 9.00 0.81
N GLY A 74 12.44 8.41 -0.35
CA GLY A 74 11.13 8.14 -0.93
C GLY A 74 10.83 6.66 -0.82
N VAL A 75 9.64 6.33 -0.36
CA VAL A 75 9.14 4.96 -0.21
C VAL A 75 7.91 4.80 -1.08
N ALA A 76 7.89 3.73 -1.85
CA ALA A 76 6.72 3.29 -2.61
C ALA A 76 6.35 1.88 -2.20
N VAL A 77 5.05 1.60 -2.07
CA VAL A 77 4.52 0.30 -1.70
C VAL A 77 3.43 -0.11 -2.68
N ALA A 78 3.44 -1.36 -3.10
CA ALA A 78 2.39 -1.96 -3.91
C ALA A 78 1.88 -3.25 -3.25
N ASN A 79 0.57 -3.33 -3.00
CA ASN A 79 -0.09 -4.55 -2.56
C ASN A 79 -0.49 -5.37 -3.80
N ILE A 80 0.23 -6.46 -4.05
CA ILE A 80 0.02 -7.28 -5.23
C ILE A 80 -1.34 -7.99 -5.24
N PHE A 81 -1.91 -8.29 -4.05
CA PHE A 81 -3.21 -8.96 -3.95
C PHE A 81 -4.40 -8.05 -4.24
N THR A 82 -4.27 -6.75 -3.99
CA THR A 82 -5.40 -5.80 -4.12
C THR A 82 -5.19 -4.76 -5.21
N GLY A 83 -3.96 -4.57 -5.69
CA GLY A 83 -3.61 -3.51 -6.63
C GLY A 83 -3.45 -2.13 -5.99
N LYS A 84 -3.62 -2.01 -4.67
CA LYS A 84 -3.50 -0.74 -3.93
C LYS A 84 -2.04 -0.34 -3.82
N THR A 85 -1.76 0.94 -4.04
CA THR A 85 -0.41 1.48 -3.93
C THR A 85 -0.37 2.69 -2.99
N ALA A 86 0.81 2.97 -2.43
CA ALA A 86 1.03 4.11 -1.54
C ALA A 86 2.44 4.64 -1.71
N ILE A 87 2.62 5.96 -1.54
CA ILE A 87 3.93 6.59 -1.56
C ILE A 87 4.11 7.54 -0.37
N PHE A 88 5.36 7.70 0.04
CA PHE A 88 5.76 8.55 1.15
C PHE A 88 7.17 9.11 0.93
N GLU A 89 7.38 10.39 1.24
CA GLU A 89 8.70 11.02 1.20
C GLU A 89 9.03 11.67 2.55
N HIS A 90 10.26 11.51 3.01
CA HIS A 90 10.72 12.16 4.23
C HIS A 90 12.13 12.71 4.06
N GLN A 91 12.37 13.87 4.66
CA GLN A 91 13.67 14.53 4.67
C GLN A 91 14.10 14.85 6.10
N SER A 92 15.37 14.57 6.41
CA SER A 92 15.93 14.85 7.74
C SER A 92 17.44 15.08 7.65
N SER A 93 18.03 15.69 8.70
CA SER A 93 19.48 15.81 8.78
C SER A 93 20.13 14.43 8.83
N PHE A 94 21.12 14.20 7.99
CA PHE A 94 21.74 12.89 7.87
C PHE A 94 22.68 12.60 9.04
N TYR A 95 22.29 11.61 9.83
CA TYR A 95 23.13 10.94 10.81
C TYR A 95 22.91 9.44 10.65
N LEU A 96 23.97 8.64 10.69
CA LEU A 96 23.83 7.18 10.67
C LEU A 96 23.42 6.69 12.06
N SER A 97 22.20 7.04 12.44
CA SER A 97 21.58 6.72 13.72
C SER A 97 20.14 6.23 13.50
N PRO A 98 19.62 5.35 14.38
CA PRO A 98 18.26 4.85 14.29
C PRO A 98 17.20 5.96 14.10
N THR A 99 17.32 7.04 14.88
CA THR A 99 16.38 8.18 14.89
C THR A 99 16.18 8.85 13.54
N THR A 100 17.15 8.76 12.63
CA THR A 100 17.05 9.32 11.27
C THR A 100 16.09 8.52 10.40
N PHE A 101 15.88 7.25 10.73
CA PHE A 101 15.10 6.28 9.97
C PHE A 101 13.82 5.82 10.71
N ASP A 102 13.43 6.47 11.81
CA ASP A 102 12.22 6.12 12.57
C ASP A 102 10.95 6.11 11.69
N GLU A 103 10.83 7.09 10.79
CA GLU A 103 9.70 7.15 9.84
C GLU A 103 9.74 6.02 8.81
N LEU A 104 10.94 5.60 8.40
CA LEU A 104 11.11 4.45 7.52
C LEU A 104 10.74 3.15 8.24
N GLU A 105 11.19 2.99 9.49
CA GLU A 105 10.82 1.86 10.33
C GLU A 105 9.31 1.77 10.56
N ARG A 106 8.66 2.91 10.82
CA ARG A 106 7.20 2.99 10.95
C ARG A 106 6.53 2.46 9.68
N TYR A 107 6.99 2.88 8.51
CA TYR A 107 6.45 2.44 7.22
C TYR A 107 6.68 0.94 6.97
N VAL A 108 7.89 0.44 7.20
CA VAL A 108 8.23 -0.98 7.08
C VAL A 108 7.37 -1.82 8.02
N SER A 109 7.15 -1.36 9.25
CA SER A 109 6.35 -2.09 10.24
C SER A 109 4.85 -2.10 9.91
N VAL A 110 4.32 -1.00 9.39
CA VAL A 110 2.91 -0.90 8.99
C VAL A 110 2.60 -1.82 7.81
N TYR A 111 3.42 -1.78 6.76
CA TYR A 111 3.18 -2.55 5.54
C TYR A 111 3.72 -3.99 5.63
N SER A 112 4.72 -4.26 6.46
CA SER A 112 5.36 -5.58 6.59
C SER A 112 5.67 -6.23 5.22
N PRO A 113 6.51 -5.59 4.38
CA PRO A 113 6.74 -6.02 3.01
C PRO A 113 7.33 -7.43 2.92
N SER A 114 6.91 -8.21 1.93
CA SER A 114 7.44 -9.55 1.64
C SER A 114 8.68 -9.53 0.74
N GLU A 115 8.94 -8.39 0.10
CA GLU A 115 10.10 -8.13 -0.76
C GLU A 115 10.40 -6.64 -0.78
N ILE A 116 11.69 -6.29 -0.66
CA ILE A 116 12.16 -4.90 -0.62
C ILE A 116 13.18 -4.66 -1.72
N ILE A 117 13.09 -3.51 -2.37
CA ILE A 117 14.11 -2.95 -3.25
C ILE A 117 14.64 -1.68 -2.59
N ILE A 118 15.95 -1.58 -2.40
CA ILE A 118 16.59 -0.39 -1.86
C ILE A 118 17.57 0.19 -2.88
N LEU A 119 17.29 1.42 -3.30
CA LEU A 119 18.14 2.23 -4.16
C LEU A 119 18.86 3.24 -3.29
N SER A 120 20.18 3.22 -3.33
CA SER A 120 21.00 4.03 -2.42
C SER A 120 22.30 4.49 -3.06
N PRO A 121 22.77 5.71 -2.76
CA PRO A 121 24.11 6.18 -3.11
C PRO A 121 25.17 5.71 -2.11
N PHE A 122 24.75 5.07 -1.01
CA PHE A 122 25.65 4.59 0.04
C PHE A 122 26.21 3.21 -0.27
N ASP A 123 27.38 2.90 0.29
CA ASP A 123 28.00 1.58 0.20
C ASP A 123 27.20 0.54 1.01
N THR A 124 27.30 -0.73 0.61
CA THR A 124 26.55 -1.86 1.22
C THR A 124 26.56 -1.88 2.75
N PRO A 125 27.70 -1.68 3.46
CA PRO A 125 27.71 -1.70 4.93
C PRO A 125 26.88 -0.59 5.58
N VAL A 126 26.72 0.56 4.91
CA VAL A 126 25.87 1.65 5.38
C VAL A 126 24.42 1.30 5.11
N VAL A 127 24.10 0.77 3.91
CA VAL A 127 22.76 0.29 3.55
C VAL A 127 22.29 -0.79 4.53
N ASP A 128 23.14 -1.75 4.89
CA ASP A 128 22.81 -2.81 5.85
C ASP A 128 22.43 -2.24 7.22
N LYS A 129 23.14 -1.20 7.68
CA LYS A 129 22.78 -0.48 8.92
C LYS A 129 21.45 0.25 8.79
N ILE A 130 21.18 0.89 7.65
CA ILE A 130 19.89 1.54 7.39
C ILE A 130 18.75 0.52 7.41
N LEU A 131 18.92 -0.64 6.76
CA LEU A 131 17.95 -1.73 6.77
C LEU A 131 17.71 -2.26 8.19
N GLN A 132 18.77 -2.40 8.99
CA GLN A 132 18.68 -2.77 10.40
C GLN A 132 17.89 -1.74 11.21
N PHE A 133 18.21 -0.45 11.07
CA PHE A 133 17.49 0.65 11.74
C PHE A 133 16.03 0.76 11.28
N SER A 134 15.74 0.34 10.05
CA SER A 134 14.38 0.36 9.50
C SER A 134 13.54 -0.85 9.92
N GLY A 135 14.07 -1.75 10.74
CA GLY A 135 13.34 -2.94 11.22
C GLY A 135 12.94 -3.91 10.10
N VAL A 136 13.72 -3.99 9.02
CA VAL A 136 13.46 -4.90 7.91
C VAL A 136 13.66 -6.36 8.36
N GLN A 137 12.62 -7.17 8.19
CA GLN A 137 12.62 -8.60 8.56
C GLN A 137 12.59 -9.54 7.35
N THR A 138 12.46 -8.97 6.17
CA THR A 138 12.31 -9.68 4.91
C THR A 138 13.63 -10.26 4.44
N THR A 139 13.62 -11.51 3.99
CA THR A 139 14.83 -12.18 3.48
C THR A 139 15.19 -11.77 2.06
N THR A 140 14.22 -11.29 1.28
CA THR A 140 14.40 -10.89 -0.12
C THR A 140 14.55 -9.37 -0.20
N VAL A 141 15.81 -8.92 -0.23
CA VAL A 141 16.17 -7.51 -0.36
C VAL A 141 17.09 -7.34 -1.58
N HIS A 142 16.66 -6.48 -2.51
CA HIS A 142 17.44 -6.11 -3.70
C HIS A 142 18.14 -4.78 -3.45
N ILE A 143 19.47 -4.80 -3.34
CA ILE A 143 20.28 -3.59 -3.15
C ILE A 143 20.77 -3.09 -4.51
N VAL A 144 20.46 -1.84 -4.84
CA VAL A 144 20.81 -1.19 -6.11
C VAL A 144 21.61 0.08 -5.84
N ASP A 145 22.84 0.16 -6.34
CA ASP A 145 23.68 1.36 -6.25
C ASP A 145 23.20 2.42 -7.25
N THR A 146 22.78 3.59 -6.76
CA THR A 146 22.32 4.70 -7.60
C THR A 146 23.45 5.45 -8.30
N ARG A 147 24.70 5.32 -7.83
CA ARG A 147 25.89 5.90 -8.46
C ARG A 147 26.30 5.13 -9.71
N ASN A 148 25.81 3.91 -9.89
CA ASN A 148 26.11 3.10 -11.07
C ASN A 148 25.40 3.66 -12.32
N GLN A 149 26.14 4.45 -13.09
CA GLN A 149 25.66 5.06 -14.33
C GLN A 149 25.32 4.04 -15.44
N GLN A 150 25.80 2.79 -15.34
CA GLN A 150 25.47 1.74 -16.30
C GLN A 150 24.07 1.17 -16.08
N ASN A 151 23.45 1.42 -14.93
CA ASN A 151 22.11 0.94 -14.66
C ASN A 151 21.06 1.85 -15.30
N GLU A 152 20.66 1.51 -16.53
CA GLU A 152 19.68 2.28 -17.30
C GLU A 152 18.34 2.45 -16.57
N ARG A 153 17.90 1.48 -15.76
CA ARG A 153 16.63 1.56 -15.01
C ARG A 153 16.65 2.72 -14.02
N VAL A 154 17.74 2.85 -13.26
CA VAL A 154 17.93 3.93 -12.29
C VAL A 154 17.94 5.28 -13.02
N GLN A 155 18.75 5.39 -14.08
CA GLN A 155 18.88 6.62 -14.86
C GLN A 155 17.59 7.01 -15.59
N ASN A 156 16.75 6.04 -15.94
CA ASN A 156 15.45 6.34 -16.54
C ASN A 156 14.47 6.84 -15.49
N CYS A 157 14.43 6.23 -14.30
CA CYS A 157 13.53 6.65 -13.24
C CYS A 157 13.83 8.08 -12.73
N THR A 158 15.04 8.62 -12.90
CA THR A 158 15.35 10.03 -12.57
C THR A 158 14.92 11.02 -13.66
N LYS A 159 14.66 10.58 -14.89
CA LYS A 159 14.25 11.45 -16.01
C LYS A 159 12.75 11.73 -15.94
N GLN A 160 12.38 13.01 -15.86
CA GLN A 160 10.99 13.45 -15.85
C GLN A 160 10.16 12.89 -17.03
N LYS A 161 10.73 12.84 -18.24
CA LYS A 161 10.03 12.27 -19.42
C LYS A 161 9.67 10.79 -19.25
N TYR A 162 10.53 10.01 -18.59
CA TYR A 162 10.27 8.61 -18.34
C TYR A 162 9.27 8.41 -17.22
N ILE A 163 9.34 9.20 -16.14
CA ILE A 163 8.32 9.23 -15.08
C ILE A 163 6.94 9.49 -15.69
N GLN A 164 6.81 10.52 -16.52
CA GLN A 164 5.57 10.82 -17.25
C GLN A 164 5.11 9.65 -18.11
N HIS A 165 6.02 9.04 -18.88
CA HIS A 165 5.68 7.88 -19.70
C HIS A 165 5.13 6.72 -18.87
N ILE A 166 5.77 6.38 -17.75
CA ILE A 166 5.33 5.32 -16.84
C ILE A 166 3.96 5.62 -16.25
N LEU A 167 3.76 6.84 -15.75
CA LEU A 167 2.48 7.23 -15.15
C LEU A 167 1.34 7.24 -16.17
N ARG A 168 1.58 7.74 -17.38
CA ARG A 168 0.60 7.70 -18.48
C ARG A 168 0.32 6.28 -18.97
N THR A 169 1.27 5.36 -18.83
CA THR A 169 1.10 3.96 -19.26
C THR A 169 0.23 3.18 -18.28
N PHE A 170 0.37 3.44 -16.98
CA PHE A 170 -0.35 2.70 -15.93
C PHE A 170 -1.64 3.39 -15.45
N PHE A 171 -1.73 4.71 -15.60
CA PHE A 171 -2.86 5.54 -15.17
C PHE A 171 -3.39 6.37 -16.36
N SER A 172 -4.12 7.45 -16.07
CA SER A 172 -4.63 8.34 -17.12
C SER A 172 -3.55 9.31 -17.62
N GLU A 173 -3.72 9.82 -18.85
CA GLU A 173 -2.77 10.78 -19.44
C GLU A 173 -2.60 12.06 -18.59
N GLU A 174 -3.67 12.44 -17.90
CA GLU A 174 -3.77 13.65 -17.07
C GLU A 174 -3.26 13.44 -15.63
N THR A 175 -2.98 12.20 -15.21
CA THR A 175 -2.61 11.86 -13.82
C THR A 175 -1.42 12.69 -13.33
N TYR A 176 -0.38 12.80 -14.15
CA TYR A 176 0.82 13.55 -13.78
C TYR A 176 0.51 15.04 -13.58
N ASP A 177 -0.36 15.60 -14.41
CA ASP A 177 -0.67 17.03 -14.40
C ASP A 177 -1.65 17.42 -13.28
N ILE A 178 -2.55 16.49 -12.90
CA ILE A 178 -3.55 16.71 -11.84
C ILE A 178 -2.94 16.54 -10.44
N CYS A 179 -2.05 15.57 -10.26
CA CYS A 179 -1.48 15.24 -8.94
C CYS A 179 -0.21 16.05 -8.67
N ALA A 180 -0.37 17.20 -8.00
CA ALA A 180 0.74 18.06 -7.59
C ALA A 180 1.76 17.32 -6.70
N GLU A 181 1.31 16.34 -5.93
CA GLU A 181 2.13 15.56 -4.99
C GLU A 181 3.21 14.71 -5.69
N LEU A 182 2.96 14.28 -6.93
CA LEU A 182 3.96 13.57 -7.74
C LEU A 182 5.12 14.48 -8.13
N HIS A 183 4.90 15.80 -8.14
CA HIS A 183 5.93 16.79 -8.40
C HIS A 183 6.68 17.21 -7.14
N THR A 184 5.99 17.30 -6.00
CA THR A 184 6.60 17.70 -4.73
C THR A 184 7.44 16.58 -4.15
N ASN A 185 6.96 15.33 -4.22
CA ASN A 185 7.61 14.16 -3.64
C ASN A 185 8.35 13.39 -4.74
N GLN A 186 9.44 13.99 -5.25
CA GLN A 186 10.14 13.49 -6.43
C GLN A 186 10.84 12.15 -6.17
N ILE A 187 11.47 11.98 -5.01
CA ILE A 187 12.18 10.75 -4.67
C ILE A 187 11.19 9.60 -4.46
N ALA A 188 10.04 9.87 -3.82
CA ALA A 188 8.99 8.87 -3.68
C ALA A 188 8.38 8.49 -5.05
N THR A 189 8.23 9.46 -5.95
CA THR A 189 7.76 9.21 -7.31
C THR A 189 8.77 8.39 -8.12
N GLN A 190 10.08 8.66 -7.98
CA GLN A 190 11.14 7.85 -8.59
C GLN A 190 11.11 6.40 -8.06
N ALA A 191 10.99 6.23 -6.74
CA ALA A 191 10.84 4.91 -6.11
C ALA A 191 9.61 4.16 -6.67
N PHE A 192 8.49 4.86 -6.85
CA PHE A 192 7.26 4.31 -7.40
C PHE A 192 7.41 3.88 -8.85
N CYS A 193 7.97 4.72 -9.72
CA CYS A 193 8.22 4.36 -11.12
C CYS A 193 9.16 3.16 -11.23
N TYR A 194 10.20 3.10 -10.39
CA TYR A 194 11.12 1.94 -10.35
C TYR A 194 10.39 0.66 -9.92
N LEU A 195 9.56 0.75 -8.87
CA LEU A 195 8.75 -0.38 -8.37
C LEU A 195 7.81 -0.90 -9.46
N MET A 196 7.11 0.00 -10.16
CA MET A 196 6.19 -0.35 -11.23
C MET A 196 6.90 -1.03 -12.40
N ASN A 197 8.05 -0.50 -12.83
CA ASN A 197 8.87 -1.13 -13.87
C ASN A 197 9.36 -2.53 -13.43
N PHE A 198 9.83 -2.66 -12.18
CA PHE A 198 10.27 -3.95 -11.63
C PHE A 198 9.14 -4.99 -11.63
N ILE A 199 7.95 -4.62 -11.18
CA ILE A 199 6.78 -5.52 -11.16
C ILE A 199 6.38 -5.89 -12.60
N GLN A 200 6.39 -4.92 -13.53
CA GLN A 200 6.05 -5.15 -14.94
C GLN A 200 6.98 -6.18 -15.59
N GLU A 201 8.28 -6.10 -15.32
CA GLU A 201 9.28 -7.04 -15.86
C GLU A 201 9.14 -8.44 -15.29
N HIS A 202 8.70 -8.56 -14.04
CA HIS A 202 8.41 -9.86 -13.44
C HIS A 202 7.13 -10.47 -14.01
N ASN A 203 6.08 -9.68 -14.12
CA ASN A 203 4.83 -10.09 -14.72
C ASN A 203 4.00 -8.86 -15.16
N PRO A 204 3.84 -8.64 -16.47
CA PRO A 204 3.08 -7.51 -17.01
C PRO A 204 1.61 -7.49 -16.58
N ASN A 205 1.03 -8.64 -16.20
CA ASN A 205 -0.35 -8.67 -15.73
C ASN A 205 -0.50 -8.15 -14.29
N LEU A 206 0.59 -8.11 -13.51
CA LEU A 206 0.59 -7.54 -12.15
C LEU A 206 0.61 -6.02 -12.14
N VAL A 207 0.78 -5.33 -13.25
CA VAL A 207 0.70 -3.86 -13.25
C VAL A 207 -0.64 -3.36 -13.79
N LYS A 208 -1.45 -4.25 -14.39
CA LYS A 208 -2.80 -3.92 -14.86
C LYS A 208 -3.70 -3.56 -13.69
N ASN A 209 -4.44 -2.46 -13.81
CA ASN A 209 -5.38 -1.96 -12.81
C ASN A 209 -4.75 -1.78 -11.41
N MET A 210 -3.47 -1.37 -11.34
CA MET A 210 -2.96 -0.80 -10.10
C MET A 210 -3.68 0.52 -9.83
N GLU A 211 -4.03 0.78 -8.58
CA GLU A 211 -4.64 2.03 -8.16
C GLU A 211 -3.57 3.13 -8.04
N LEU A 212 -3.98 4.38 -8.27
CA LEU A 212 -3.13 5.55 -8.05
C LEU A 212 -2.62 5.56 -6.60
N PRO A 213 -1.34 5.90 -6.35
CA PRO A 213 -0.82 5.82 -5.00
C PRO A 213 -1.49 6.81 -4.06
N ILE A 214 -1.83 6.32 -2.87
CA ILE A 214 -2.20 7.19 -1.76
C ILE A 214 -0.95 7.94 -1.29
N PHE A 215 -1.06 9.26 -1.19
CA PHE A 215 0.00 10.13 -0.72
C PHE A 215 -0.08 10.26 0.81
N ASN A 216 0.79 9.55 1.53
CA ASN A 216 0.75 9.56 3.00
C ASN A 216 1.35 10.84 3.62
N ASN A 217 1.92 11.72 2.81
CA ASN A 217 2.40 13.05 3.24
C ASN A 217 1.29 14.08 3.42
N LEU A 218 0.04 13.74 3.10
CA LEU A 218 -1.11 14.64 3.21
C LEU A 218 -1.59 14.78 4.66
N SER A 219 -2.11 15.96 4.98
CA SER A 219 -2.51 16.33 6.34
C SER A 219 -3.72 15.57 6.87
N THR A 220 -4.49 14.84 6.06
CA THR A 220 -5.78 14.24 6.49
C THR A 220 -5.65 13.15 7.56
N ARG A 221 -4.43 12.75 7.92
CA ARG A 221 -4.13 11.71 8.90
C ARG A 221 -3.31 12.29 10.05
N MET A 222 -3.54 11.75 11.24
CA MET A 222 -2.72 12.08 12.40
C MET A 222 -1.30 11.56 12.17
N LEU A 223 -0.32 12.46 12.23
CA LEU A 223 1.10 12.10 12.18
C LEU A 223 1.47 11.39 13.47
N LEU A 224 1.72 10.09 13.34
CA LEU A 224 2.21 9.25 14.43
C LEU A 224 3.74 9.30 14.40
N ALA A 225 4.31 10.12 15.26
CA ALA A 225 5.77 10.24 15.36
C ALA A 225 6.39 8.94 15.88
N ASN A 226 7.60 8.63 15.42
CA ASN A 226 8.43 7.55 15.95
C ASN A 226 7.71 6.19 15.92
N HIS A 227 8.06 5.31 16.86
CA HIS A 227 7.45 4.00 17.03
C HIS A 227 6.13 4.02 17.82
N THR A 228 5.33 5.09 17.76
CA THR A 228 4.09 5.22 18.55
C THR A 228 3.18 3.99 18.41
N LEU A 229 3.01 3.48 17.19
CA LEU A 229 2.20 2.27 16.93
C LEU A 229 2.74 1.02 17.63
N LYS A 230 4.07 0.86 17.77
CA LYS A 230 4.68 -0.25 18.50
C LYS A 230 4.64 -0.01 20.02
N GLN A 231 4.93 1.22 20.45
CA GLN A 231 4.95 1.62 21.87
C GLN A 231 3.58 1.49 22.54
N LEU A 232 2.51 1.84 21.81
CA LEU A 232 1.13 1.62 22.22
C LEU A 232 0.63 0.19 21.95
N ASN A 233 1.50 -0.69 21.45
CA ASN A 233 1.21 -2.06 21.09
C ASN A 233 0.00 -2.19 20.11
N ILE A 234 -0.18 -1.23 19.22
CA ILE A 234 -1.20 -1.27 18.16
C ILE A 234 -0.83 -2.33 17.13
N ILE A 235 0.43 -2.33 16.71
CA ILE A 235 1.04 -3.37 15.87
C ILE A 235 1.94 -4.26 16.71
N GLU A 236 2.18 -5.49 16.26
CA GLU A 236 3.01 -6.43 17.01
C GLU A 236 4.45 -5.95 17.12
N ASN A 237 5.04 -6.13 18.30
CA ASN A 237 6.48 -6.04 18.46
C ASN A 237 7.11 -7.41 18.15
N THR A 238 7.79 -7.51 17.00
CA THR A 238 8.41 -8.74 16.51
C THR A 238 9.71 -9.11 17.23
N GLU A 239 10.26 -8.22 18.07
CA GLU A 239 11.47 -8.50 18.86
C GLU A 239 11.21 -9.46 20.03
N SER A 240 9.97 -9.57 20.49
CA SER A 240 9.58 -10.49 21.55
C SER A 240 9.03 -11.80 20.97
N HIS A 241 9.88 -12.81 20.83
CA HIS A 241 9.48 -14.17 20.38
C HIS A 241 8.38 -14.84 21.24
N ALA A 242 8.03 -14.26 22.40
CA ALA A 242 6.97 -14.74 23.30
C ALA A 242 5.55 -14.23 22.94
N SER A 243 5.40 -13.31 21.97
CA SER A 243 4.14 -12.61 21.68
C SER A 243 3.57 -12.90 20.29
N SER A 244 3.55 -14.16 19.84
CA SER A 244 2.79 -14.55 18.65
C SER A 244 1.46 -15.18 19.07
N GLY A 245 0.40 -14.39 19.04
CA GLY A 245 -0.93 -14.84 19.46
C GLY A 245 -2.02 -13.82 19.17
N PRO A 246 -3.30 -14.16 19.41
CA PRO A 246 -4.43 -13.25 19.16
C PRO A 246 -4.46 -12.03 20.10
N PHE A 247 -3.60 -11.99 21.12
CA PHE A 247 -3.50 -10.93 22.14
C PHE A 247 -2.15 -10.19 22.09
N SER A 248 -1.38 -10.40 21.02
CA SER A 248 -0.05 -9.81 20.88
C SER A 248 -0.08 -8.29 20.64
N SER A 249 -1.13 -7.78 20.01
CA SER A 249 -1.33 -6.37 19.73
C SER A 249 -2.81 -5.99 19.77
N VAL A 250 -3.10 -4.70 19.95
CA VAL A 250 -4.47 -4.16 19.92
C VAL A 250 -5.13 -4.46 18.58
N SER A 251 -4.38 -4.37 17.47
CA SER A 251 -4.91 -4.71 16.14
C SER A 251 -5.35 -6.17 16.06
N LYS A 252 -4.55 -7.15 16.52
CA LYS A 252 -4.97 -8.57 16.53
C LYS A 252 -6.09 -8.85 17.54
N PHE A 253 -6.09 -8.15 18.67
CA PHE A 253 -7.13 -8.29 19.69
C PHE A 253 -8.50 -7.84 19.17
N LEU A 254 -8.58 -6.64 18.59
CA LEU A 254 -9.83 -6.03 18.15
C LEU A 254 -10.30 -6.48 16.76
N ASN A 255 -9.38 -6.88 15.87
CA ASN A 255 -9.75 -7.27 14.51
C ASN A 255 -10.48 -8.63 14.48
N LYS A 256 -11.80 -8.57 14.68
CA LYS A 256 -12.72 -9.71 14.60
C LYS A 256 -13.56 -9.67 13.31
N CYS A 257 -13.09 -9.03 12.25
CA CYS A 257 -13.82 -8.96 10.99
C CYS A 257 -13.97 -10.36 10.35
N SER A 258 -15.18 -10.69 9.90
CA SER A 258 -15.48 -11.99 9.29
C SER A 258 -14.78 -12.19 7.93
N THR A 259 -14.64 -11.12 7.13
CA THR A 259 -14.08 -11.18 5.78
C THR A 259 -12.64 -10.69 5.71
N ALA A 260 -11.87 -11.17 4.72
CA ALA A 260 -10.49 -10.72 4.51
C ALA A 260 -10.42 -9.23 4.16
N ILE A 261 -11.34 -8.73 3.34
CA ILE A 261 -11.47 -7.31 2.99
C ILE A 261 -11.69 -6.47 4.26
N GLY A 262 -12.62 -6.88 5.13
CA GLY A 262 -12.88 -6.21 6.40
C GLY A 262 -11.67 -6.22 7.32
N ARG A 263 -10.97 -7.35 7.43
CA ARG A 263 -9.73 -7.44 8.24
C ARG A 263 -8.66 -6.46 7.74
N ARG A 264 -8.51 -6.31 6.43
CA ARG A 264 -7.56 -5.35 5.81
C ARG A 264 -7.98 -3.90 6.03
N GLN A 265 -9.27 -3.60 5.89
CA GLN A 265 -9.81 -2.27 6.11
C GLN A 265 -9.64 -1.83 7.57
N PHE A 266 -10.00 -2.70 8.52
CA PHE A 266 -9.81 -2.46 9.95
C PHE A 266 -8.34 -2.19 10.28
N TYR A 267 -7.43 -3.03 9.76
CA TYR A 267 -6.00 -2.82 9.96
C TYR A 267 -5.54 -1.46 9.41
N THR A 268 -6.03 -1.08 8.22
CA THR A 268 -5.69 0.21 7.61
C THR A 268 -6.18 1.38 8.46
N GLN A 269 -7.39 1.31 9.02
CA GLN A 269 -7.96 2.36 9.88
C GLN A 269 -7.19 2.50 11.20
N ILE A 270 -6.89 1.39 11.89
CA ILE A 270 -6.24 1.45 13.21
C ILE A 270 -4.78 1.95 13.14
N VAL A 271 -4.08 1.70 12.03
CA VAL A 271 -2.69 2.18 11.84
C VAL A 271 -2.60 3.55 11.17
N ASN A 272 -3.73 4.09 10.69
CA ASN A 272 -3.82 5.42 10.07
C ASN A 272 -4.98 6.22 10.69
N PRO A 273 -4.86 6.65 11.95
CA PRO A 273 -5.90 7.46 12.60
C PRO A 273 -6.15 8.77 11.82
N VAL A 274 -7.42 9.12 11.71
CA VAL A 274 -7.90 10.35 11.05
C VAL A 274 -8.44 11.31 12.10
N PHE A 275 -8.43 12.61 11.78
CA PHE A 275 -9.00 13.66 12.62
C PHE A 275 -10.17 14.40 11.94
N ASP A 276 -10.66 13.86 10.82
CA ASP A 276 -11.84 14.36 10.13
C ASP A 276 -13.07 14.15 11.02
N VAL A 277 -13.58 15.26 11.56
CA VAL A 277 -14.68 15.28 12.54
C VAL A 277 -15.99 14.76 11.91
N ASP A 278 -16.26 15.11 10.65
CA ASP A 278 -17.50 14.72 9.98
C ASP A 278 -17.51 13.21 9.69
N TRP A 279 -16.37 12.68 9.22
CA TRP A 279 -16.20 11.25 9.03
C TRP A 279 -16.31 10.49 10.35
N LEU A 280 -15.61 10.94 11.41
CA LEU A 280 -15.63 10.29 12.72
C LEU A 280 -17.03 10.25 13.33
N ASN A 281 -17.78 11.35 13.27
CA ASN A 281 -19.14 11.41 13.76
C ASN A 281 -20.08 10.48 12.98
N GLY A 282 -19.87 10.31 11.67
CA GLY A 282 -20.58 9.32 10.86
C GLY A 282 -20.34 7.89 11.34
N GLU A 283 -19.08 7.53 11.58
CA GLU A 283 -18.72 6.20 12.12
C GLU A 283 -19.29 5.98 13.52
N TYR A 284 -19.19 6.95 14.43
CA TYR A 284 -19.72 6.84 15.79
C TYR A 284 -21.24 6.68 15.81
N ARG A 285 -21.95 7.42 14.95
CA ARG A 285 -23.40 7.32 14.82
C ARG A 285 -23.82 5.92 14.36
N MET A 286 -23.13 5.37 13.36
CA MET A 286 -23.43 4.02 12.87
C MET A 286 -23.10 2.94 13.91
N ILE A 287 -22.00 3.09 14.66
CA ILE A 287 -21.67 2.17 15.77
C ILE A 287 -22.77 2.21 16.84
N ASP A 288 -23.23 3.39 17.24
CA ASP A 288 -24.30 3.55 18.23
C ASP A 288 -25.61 2.90 17.74
N HIS A 289 -25.99 3.14 16.49
CA HIS A 289 -27.17 2.53 15.85
C HIS A 289 -27.10 0.99 15.85
N MET A 290 -25.95 0.42 15.46
CA MET A 290 -25.73 -1.04 15.42
C MET A 290 -25.69 -1.68 16.82
N LEU A 291 -25.47 -0.90 17.88
CA LEU A 291 -25.49 -1.36 19.28
C LEU A 291 -26.88 -1.25 19.91
N GLN A 292 -27.85 -0.61 19.26
CA GLN A 292 -29.21 -0.54 19.78
C GLN A 292 -29.83 -1.95 19.87
N PRO A 293 -30.59 -2.28 20.94
CA PRO A 293 -31.15 -3.61 21.13
C PRO A 293 -32.04 -4.10 19.97
N THR A 294 -32.68 -3.17 19.26
CA THR A 294 -33.53 -3.45 18.08
C THR A 294 -32.76 -3.95 16.87
N VAL A 295 -31.50 -3.53 16.72
CA VAL A 295 -30.64 -3.85 15.56
C VAL A 295 -29.58 -4.90 15.93
N TYR A 296 -29.12 -4.89 17.18
CA TYR A 296 -28.01 -5.72 17.65
C TYR A 296 -28.25 -7.23 17.43
N ASP A 297 -29.49 -7.70 17.57
CA ASP A 297 -29.86 -9.10 17.34
C ASP A 297 -29.60 -9.55 15.88
N MET A 298 -29.57 -8.62 14.92
CA MET A 298 -29.26 -8.90 13.51
C MET A 298 -27.76 -9.09 13.26
N VAL A 299 -26.90 -8.57 14.14
CA VAL A 299 -25.44 -8.57 13.95
C VAL A 299 -24.87 -9.98 13.89
N ALA A 300 -25.27 -10.88 14.79
CA ALA A 300 -24.76 -12.26 14.81
C ALA A 300 -25.15 -13.05 13.54
N PRO A 301 -26.42 -13.06 13.09
CA PRO A 301 -26.81 -13.60 11.79
C PRO A 301 -26.03 -13.00 10.61
N ILE A 302 -25.91 -11.68 10.52
CA ILE A 302 -25.17 -11.01 9.44
C ILE A 302 -23.72 -11.47 9.43
N ARG A 303 -23.05 -11.49 10.59
CA ARG A 303 -21.64 -11.92 10.71
C ARG A 303 -21.43 -13.37 10.29
N LYS A 304 -22.38 -14.25 10.61
CA LYS A 304 -22.35 -15.67 10.21
C LYS A 304 -22.46 -15.79 8.70
N THR A 305 -23.37 -15.05 8.08
CA THR A 305 -23.56 -15.02 6.63
C THR A 305 -22.35 -14.42 5.92
N MET A 306 -21.74 -13.37 6.47
CA MET A 306 -20.54 -12.73 5.92
C MET A 306 -19.29 -13.62 5.97
N HIS A 307 -19.23 -14.62 6.85
CA HIS A 307 -18.08 -15.52 6.95
C HIS A 307 -17.83 -16.29 5.64
N ASP A 308 -18.89 -16.58 4.88
CA ASP A 308 -18.84 -17.31 3.61
C ASP A 308 -18.39 -16.43 2.43
N ILE A 309 -18.28 -15.11 2.62
CA ILE A 309 -17.85 -14.19 1.57
C ILE A 309 -16.34 -14.33 1.36
N CYS A 310 -15.95 -14.72 0.15
CA CYS A 310 -14.55 -14.86 -0.24
C CYS A 310 -13.84 -13.50 -0.37
N ASP A 311 -12.50 -13.52 -0.47
CA ASP A 311 -11.72 -12.33 -0.79
C ASP A 311 -11.92 -11.92 -2.26
N VAL A 312 -12.95 -11.11 -2.51
CA VAL A 312 -13.32 -10.65 -3.85
C VAL A 312 -12.17 -9.89 -4.52
N GLU A 313 -11.48 -9.00 -3.80
CA GLU A 313 -10.35 -8.24 -4.37
C GLU A 313 -9.23 -9.19 -4.85
N LYS A 314 -8.89 -10.22 -4.06
CA LYS A 314 -7.87 -11.20 -4.43
C LYS A 314 -8.29 -12.05 -5.64
N ILE A 315 -9.56 -12.44 -5.74
CA ILE A 315 -10.07 -13.21 -6.90
C ILE A 315 -10.09 -12.34 -8.16
N MET A 316 -10.54 -11.08 -8.06
CA MET A 316 -10.47 -10.13 -9.17
C MET A 316 -9.03 -9.95 -9.64
N ARG A 317 -8.08 -9.96 -8.70
CA ARG A 317 -6.67 -9.93 -9.04
C ARG A 317 -6.19 -11.17 -9.78
N GLN A 318 -6.58 -12.36 -9.32
CA GLN A 318 -6.29 -13.62 -10.02
C GLN A 318 -6.90 -13.64 -11.43
N LEU A 319 -8.08 -13.07 -11.62
CA LEU A 319 -8.73 -12.89 -12.92
C LEU A 319 -7.87 -12.03 -13.86
N MET A 320 -7.40 -10.87 -13.38
CA MET A 320 -6.53 -9.98 -14.17
C MET A 320 -5.21 -10.63 -14.58
N VAL A 321 -4.65 -11.47 -13.70
CA VAL A 321 -3.41 -12.21 -13.94
C VAL A 321 -3.63 -13.50 -14.72
N GLN A 322 -4.87 -13.81 -15.08
CA GLN A 322 -5.28 -15.02 -15.81
C GLN A 322 -4.88 -16.32 -15.08
N LYS A 323 -5.02 -16.30 -13.74
CA LYS A 323 -4.66 -17.39 -12.83
C LYS A 323 -5.82 -17.87 -11.94
N VAL A 324 -7.05 -17.47 -12.25
CA VAL A 324 -8.22 -17.88 -11.46
C VAL A 324 -8.59 -19.35 -11.72
N TYR A 325 -8.94 -20.09 -10.67
CA TYR A 325 -9.52 -21.42 -10.82
C TYR A 325 -11.05 -21.37 -10.98
N PRO A 326 -11.67 -22.33 -11.70
CA PRO A 326 -13.13 -22.43 -11.79
C PRO A 326 -13.82 -22.48 -10.43
N SER A 327 -13.21 -23.13 -9.44
CA SER A 327 -13.70 -23.16 -8.05
C SER A 327 -13.73 -21.76 -7.41
N SER A 328 -12.78 -20.90 -7.73
CA SER A 328 -12.74 -19.51 -7.24
C SER A 328 -13.84 -18.67 -7.88
N LEU A 329 -14.16 -18.90 -9.17
CA LEU A 329 -15.29 -18.24 -9.83
C LEU A 329 -16.63 -18.64 -9.21
N HIS A 330 -16.82 -19.93 -8.90
CA HIS A 330 -18.01 -20.39 -8.21
C HIS A 330 -18.17 -19.75 -6.82
N LYS A 331 -17.07 -19.62 -6.06
CA LYS A 331 -17.06 -18.92 -4.76
C LYS A 331 -17.38 -17.44 -4.87
N LEU A 332 -16.84 -16.78 -5.90
CA LEU A 332 -17.16 -15.38 -6.19
C LEU A 332 -18.66 -15.21 -6.44
N TRP A 333 -19.24 -16.05 -7.29
CA TRP A 333 -20.68 -16.06 -7.54
C TRP A 333 -21.49 -16.30 -6.27
N LYS A 334 -21.09 -17.28 -5.44
CA LYS A 334 -21.75 -17.54 -4.14
C LYS A 334 -21.67 -16.30 -3.24
N SER A 335 -20.51 -15.66 -3.17
CA SER A 335 -20.29 -14.46 -2.35
C SER A 335 -21.15 -13.29 -2.80
N ILE A 336 -21.29 -13.08 -4.11
CA ILE A 336 -22.18 -12.05 -4.67
C ILE A 336 -23.63 -12.33 -4.28
N LYS A 337 -24.10 -13.57 -4.40
CA LYS A 337 -25.46 -13.95 -3.96
C LYS A 337 -25.66 -13.71 -2.46
N THR A 338 -24.66 -14.03 -1.65
CA THR A 338 -24.69 -13.76 -0.21
C THR A 338 -24.78 -12.27 0.09
N VAL A 339 -24.03 -11.42 -0.62
CA VAL A 339 -24.12 -9.95 -0.50
C VAL A 339 -25.52 -9.46 -0.89
N GLN A 340 -26.11 -9.99 -1.96
CA GLN A 340 -27.47 -9.64 -2.38
C GLN A 340 -28.50 -10.00 -1.29
N GLN A 341 -28.40 -11.18 -0.69
CA GLN A 341 -29.27 -11.60 0.41
C GLN A 341 -29.12 -10.68 1.64
N LEU A 342 -27.89 -10.35 2.01
CA LEU A 342 -27.61 -9.41 3.11
C LEU A 342 -28.22 -8.04 2.86
N ASN A 343 -28.14 -7.55 1.62
CA ASN A 343 -28.75 -6.28 1.25
C ASN A 343 -30.27 -6.28 1.46
N VAL A 344 -30.95 -7.37 1.09
CA VAL A 344 -32.40 -7.53 1.34
C VAL A 344 -32.72 -7.54 2.84
N CYS A 345 -31.90 -8.20 3.67
CA CYS A 345 -32.12 -8.22 5.12
C CYS A 345 -31.94 -6.85 5.79
N ILE A 346 -31.06 -6.01 5.25
CA ILE A 346 -30.74 -4.68 5.80
C ILE A 346 -31.61 -3.60 5.16
N ALA A 347 -32.34 -3.92 4.08
CA ALA A 347 -33.11 -2.98 3.29
C ALA A 347 -34.18 -2.20 4.07
N GLU A 348 -34.71 -2.77 5.15
CA GLU A 348 -35.72 -2.15 6.00
C GLU A 348 -35.15 -1.02 6.88
N ASP A 349 -33.84 -1.03 7.11
CA ASP A 349 -33.15 -0.01 7.90
C ASP A 349 -32.53 1.05 6.97
N ALA A 350 -33.25 2.17 6.84
CA ALA A 350 -32.84 3.28 5.99
C ALA A 350 -31.50 3.91 6.43
N GLU A 351 -31.19 3.89 7.73
CA GLU A 351 -29.97 4.49 8.26
C GLU A 351 -28.73 3.68 7.88
N ILE A 352 -28.82 2.34 7.96
CA ILE A 352 -27.75 1.45 7.48
C ILE A 352 -27.61 1.55 5.96
N GLY A 353 -28.73 1.56 5.22
CA GLY A 353 -28.72 1.68 3.77
C GLY A 353 -28.06 2.98 3.27
N ASP A 354 -28.36 4.11 3.91
CA ASP A 354 -27.76 5.39 3.57
C ASP A 354 -26.28 5.45 3.93
N TYR A 355 -25.88 4.91 5.08
CA TYR A 355 -24.46 4.81 5.45
C TYR A 355 -23.65 3.95 4.48
N LEU A 356 -24.14 2.76 4.12
CA LEU A 356 -23.43 1.86 3.20
C LEU A 356 -23.34 2.41 1.77
N SER A 357 -24.22 3.35 1.41
CA SER A 357 -24.19 4.02 0.10
C SER A 357 -23.54 5.39 0.14
N TYR A 358 -23.18 5.90 1.32
CA TYR A 358 -22.50 7.16 1.51
C TYR A 358 -21.08 7.09 0.92
N GLY A 359 -20.74 8.01 0.01
CA GLY A 359 -19.42 8.08 -0.62
C GLY A 359 -19.26 7.34 -1.95
N HIS A 360 -20.29 6.64 -2.46
CA HIS A 360 -20.26 6.14 -3.83
C HIS A 360 -20.64 7.27 -4.81
N SER A 361 -19.63 7.84 -5.48
CA SER A 361 -19.76 8.90 -6.50
C SER A 361 -20.70 8.58 -7.67
N TYR A 362 -21.21 7.34 -7.76
CA TYR A 362 -22.02 6.83 -8.86
C TYR A 362 -23.47 6.50 -8.49
N ARG A 363 -23.92 6.70 -7.23
CA ARG A 363 -25.34 6.58 -6.88
C ARG A 363 -26.08 7.85 -7.35
N PRO A 364 -27.03 7.78 -8.30
CA PRO A 364 -27.89 8.92 -8.60
C PRO A 364 -28.67 9.28 -7.34
N ARG A 365 -28.77 10.58 -7.01
CA ARG A 365 -29.45 11.06 -5.79
C ARG A 365 -30.91 10.59 -5.68
N ASP A 366 -31.53 10.26 -6.81
CA ASP A 366 -32.94 9.88 -6.92
C ASP A 366 -33.19 8.37 -6.77
N VAL A 367 -32.15 7.53 -6.63
CA VAL A 367 -32.29 6.06 -6.54
C VAL A 367 -32.03 5.63 -5.09
N SER A 368 -32.92 4.81 -4.50
CA SER A 368 -32.69 4.25 -3.15
C SER A 368 -31.46 3.33 -3.14
N ALA A 369 -30.75 3.23 -2.01
CA ALA A 369 -29.55 2.38 -1.90
C ALA A 369 -29.86 0.92 -2.30
N ASN A 370 -31.02 0.42 -1.87
CA ASN A 370 -31.48 -0.93 -2.20
C ASN A 370 -31.71 -1.11 -3.70
N LEU A 371 -32.40 -0.19 -4.35
CA LEU A 371 -32.68 -0.27 -5.80
C LEU A 371 -31.38 -0.17 -6.61
N TYR A 372 -30.42 0.64 -6.17
CA TYR A 372 -29.10 0.73 -6.81
C TYR A 372 -28.32 -0.58 -6.73
N ILE A 373 -28.32 -1.23 -5.55
CA ILE A 373 -27.65 -2.52 -5.35
C ILE A 373 -28.37 -3.65 -6.11
N GLU A 374 -29.69 -3.65 -6.16
CA GLU A 374 -30.46 -4.58 -6.98
C GLU A 374 -30.15 -4.43 -8.48
N GLN A 375 -30.06 -3.20 -8.98
CA GLN A 375 -29.69 -2.94 -10.37
C GLN A 375 -28.29 -3.45 -10.69
N LEU A 376 -27.30 -3.20 -9.83
CA LEU A 376 -25.93 -3.70 -10.02
C LEU A 376 -25.84 -5.22 -10.00
N THR A 377 -26.65 -5.88 -9.18
CA THR A 377 -26.64 -7.35 -9.04
C THR A 377 -27.51 -8.07 -10.06
N SER A 378 -28.45 -7.37 -10.72
CA SER A 378 -29.34 -7.96 -11.74
C SER A 378 -28.64 -8.47 -13.00
N HIS A 379 -27.41 -8.01 -13.24
CA HIS A 379 -26.58 -8.40 -14.39
C HIS A 379 -25.71 -9.64 -14.12
N ILE A 380 -25.83 -10.24 -12.94
CA ILE A 380 -25.05 -11.40 -12.46
C ILE A 380 -25.94 -12.64 -12.45
#